data_AF-A0A0S2MSF7-F1
#
_entry.id   AF-A0A0S2MSF7-F1
#
_cell.length_a   1.000
_cell.length_b   1.000
_cell.length_c   1.000
_cell.angle_alpha   90.00
_cell.angle_beta   90.00
_cell.angle_gamma   90.00
#
_symmetry.space_group_name_H-M   'P 1'
#
loop_
_entity.id
_entity.type
_entity.pdbx_description
1 polymer ?
#
loop_
_entity_poly.entity_id
_entity_poly.type
_entity_poly.pdbx_seq_one_letter_code
_entity_poly.pdbx_strand_id
1 'polypeptide(L)'
;MDNYYLIKNLLINYYNCYNYNHPSKFNFKKTFTDREKSSPFECGFDPKSSARLPFSLHFFLIAVIFLIFDVEITLLFPIILSIKTSNITAFFIVLLTFIIILLAGTYHEWKQGALDWTN
;
A
#
# COMPACT_ATOMS: atom_id res chain seq x y z
N MET A 1 -31.19 -15.66 6.80
CA MET A 1 -31.01 -15.19 8.20
C MET A 1 -29.63 -14.58 8.41
N ASP A 2 -28.60 -15.08 7.72
CA ASP A 2 -27.18 -14.74 7.96
C ASP A 2 -26.82 -13.28 7.68
N ASN A 3 -27.40 -12.66 6.66
CA ASN A 3 -27.09 -11.28 6.29
C ASN A 3 -27.53 -10.26 7.38
N TYR A 4 -28.65 -10.51 8.05
CA TYR A 4 -29.11 -9.68 9.17
C TYR A 4 -28.19 -9.80 10.40
N TYR A 5 -27.70 -11.00 10.71
CA TYR A 5 -26.73 -11.21 11.79
C TYR A 5 -25.37 -10.60 11.47
N LEU A 6 -24.94 -10.65 10.20
CA LEU A 6 -23.70 -10.03 9.75
C LEU A 6 -23.76 -8.50 9.87
N ILE A 7 -24.85 -7.89 9.41
CA ILE A 7 -25.10 -6.44 9.53
C ILE A 7 -25.18 -6.04 11.01
N LYS A 8 -25.86 -6.83 11.86
CA LYS A 8 -25.95 -6.57 13.29
C LYS A 8 -24.57 -6.64 13.97
N ASN A 9 -23.74 -7.62 13.63
CA ASN A 9 -22.38 -7.75 14.16
C ASN A 9 -21.44 -6.63 13.70
N LEU A 10 -21.58 -6.16 12.46
CA LEU A 10 -20.82 -5.01 11.94
C LEU A 10 -21.21 -3.71 12.66
N LEU A 11 -22.50 -3.47 12.86
CA LEU A 11 -22.98 -2.29 13.59
C LEU A 11 -22.55 -2.31 15.06
N ILE A 12 -22.58 -3.48 15.71
CA ILE A 12 -22.10 -3.65 17.09
C ILE A 12 -20.59 -3.38 17.18
N ASN A 13 -19.78 -3.92 16.26
CA ASN A 13 -18.34 -3.66 16.24
C ASN A 13 -18.01 -2.18 15.96
N TYR A 14 -18.74 -1.54 15.04
CA TYR A 14 -18.57 -0.12 14.77
C TYR A 14 -18.91 0.75 16.00
N TYR A 15 -20.01 0.46 16.69
CA TYR A 15 -20.39 1.16 17.93
C TYR A 15 -19.41 0.92 19.09
N ASN A 16 -18.88 -0.30 19.22
CA ASN A 16 -17.87 -0.62 20.22
C ASN A 16 -16.55 0.10 19.93
N CYS A 17 -16.13 0.18 18.66
CA CYS A 17 -14.93 0.89 18.25
C CYS A 17 -15.08 2.42 18.42
N TYR A 18 -16.28 2.96 18.19
CA TYR A 18 -16.58 4.38 18.44
C TYR A 18 -16.51 4.73 19.93
N ASN A 19 -17.02 3.87 20.81
CA ASN A 19 -16.92 4.06 22.27
C ASN A 19 -15.50 3.86 22.81
N TYR A 20 -14.68 3.03 22.17
CA TYR A 20 -13.27 2.83 22.59
C TYR A 20 -12.37 4.02 22.24
N ASN A 21 -12.70 4.75 21.17
CA ASN A 21 -11.89 5.87 20.68
C ASN A 21 -12.28 7.24 21.26
N HIS A 22 -13.31 7.31 22.11
CA HIS A 22 -13.67 8.52 22.83
C HIS A 22 -13.49 8.28 24.34
N PRO A 23 -12.25 8.34 24.87
CA PRO A 23 -12.07 8.39 26.31
C PRO A 23 -12.78 9.65 26.80
N SER A 24 -13.89 9.43 27.50
CA SER A 24 -14.58 10.47 28.25
C SER A 24 -13.54 11.21 29.08
N LYS A 25 -13.40 12.51 28.77
CA LYS A 25 -12.77 13.52 29.62
C LYS A 25 -13.41 13.43 31.01
N PHE A 26 -12.88 12.59 31.88
CA PHE A 26 -13.26 12.55 33.28
C PHE A 26 -12.06 13.01 34.10
N ASN A 27 -12.26 14.14 34.78
CA ASN A 27 -11.29 14.92 35.54
C ASN A 27 -10.21 14.10 36.26
N PHE A 28 -9.04 13.97 35.63
CA PHE A 28 -7.79 13.80 36.37
C PHE A 28 -7.10 15.16 36.39
N LYS A 29 -6.76 15.60 37.60
CA LYS A 29 -6.13 16.88 37.92
C LYS A 29 -4.97 17.13 36.95
N LYS A 30 -5.07 18.17 36.12
CA LYS A 30 -3.96 18.65 35.29
C LYS A 30 -2.94 19.33 36.20
N THR A 31 -2.10 18.52 36.83
CA THR A 31 -0.89 19.00 37.50
C THR A 31 0.28 18.44 36.73
N PHE A 32 0.99 19.38 36.09
CA PHE A 32 2.20 19.22 35.30
C PHE A 32 2.03 18.43 34.00
N THR A 33 2.09 19.15 32.88
CA THR A 33 2.59 18.61 31.62
C THR A 33 3.99 18.05 31.88
N ASP A 34 4.07 16.77 32.24
CA ASP A 34 5.32 16.05 32.36
C ASP A 34 5.96 16.01 30.97
N ARG A 35 7.08 16.74 30.84
CA ARG A 35 7.85 16.89 29.60
C ARG A 35 8.24 15.53 28.99
N GLU A 36 8.45 14.56 29.88
CA GLU A 36 8.79 13.16 29.61
C GLU A 36 7.66 12.35 28.96
N LYS A 37 6.40 12.77 29.07
CA LYS A 37 5.24 12.04 28.52
C LYS A 37 4.83 12.53 27.13
N SER A 38 5.28 13.73 26.75
CA SER A 38 5.13 14.32 25.43
C SER A 38 6.38 14.21 24.56
N SER A 39 7.50 13.74 25.13
CA SER A 39 8.69 13.39 24.36
C SER A 39 8.47 12.03 23.68
N PRO A 40 8.95 11.85 22.43
CA PRO A 40 8.94 10.54 21.79
C PRO A 40 9.65 9.53 22.70
N PHE A 41 8.97 8.44 23.05
CA PHE A 41 9.58 7.33 23.76
C PHE A 41 10.48 6.57 22.79
N GLU A 42 11.75 6.98 22.74
CA GLU A 42 12.93 6.12 22.84
C GLU A 42 14.17 6.94 22.47
N CYS A 43 15.07 7.05 23.46
CA CYS A 43 16.45 7.48 23.34
C CYS A 43 16.66 8.90 22.78
N GLY A 44 16.65 9.94 23.64
CA GLY A 44 17.54 11.13 23.60
C GLY A 44 17.85 11.87 22.29
N PHE A 45 17.18 11.57 21.18
CA PHE A 45 17.34 12.23 19.91
C PHE A 45 16.29 13.32 19.85
N ASP A 46 16.74 14.58 19.95
CA ASP A 46 15.95 15.69 19.43
C ASP A 46 15.54 15.33 17.99
N PRO A 47 14.31 15.60 17.54
CA PRO A 47 13.91 15.39 16.15
C PRO A 47 14.79 16.27 15.27
N LYS A 48 15.93 15.72 14.86
CA LYS A 48 16.94 16.45 14.11
C LYS A 48 16.43 16.51 12.69
N SER A 49 15.99 17.72 12.34
CA SER A 49 15.73 18.23 11.00
C SER A 49 14.39 17.85 10.35
N SER A 50 13.79 18.90 9.76
CA SER A 50 12.58 18.99 8.95
C SER A 50 11.93 17.69 8.44
N ALA A 51 10.59 17.63 8.47
CA ALA A 51 9.74 16.66 7.76
C ALA A 51 9.88 16.67 6.21
N ARG A 52 10.98 17.22 5.68
CA ARG A 52 11.31 17.40 4.26
C ARG A 52 12.62 16.71 3.87
N LEU A 53 13.08 15.70 4.60
CA LEU A 53 14.12 14.84 4.06
C LEU A 53 13.54 14.11 2.84
N PRO A 54 14.18 14.21 1.66
CA PRO A 54 13.70 13.50 0.49
C PRO A 54 13.71 12.01 0.81
N PHE A 55 12.54 11.41 0.71
CA PHE A 55 12.36 9.97 0.77
C PHE A 55 13.32 9.29 -0.21
N SER A 56 13.89 8.14 0.17
CA SER A 56 14.85 7.43 -0.69
C SER A 56 14.23 7.15 -2.06
N LEU A 57 14.93 7.55 -3.12
CA LEU A 57 14.49 7.38 -4.50
C LEU A 57 14.22 5.90 -4.84
N HIS A 58 14.86 4.96 -4.14
CA HIS A 58 14.64 3.53 -4.34
C HIS A 58 13.20 3.11 -3.99
N PHE A 59 12.69 3.57 -2.84
CA PHE A 59 11.33 3.23 -2.43
C PHE A 59 10.27 3.89 -3.33
N PHE A 60 10.57 5.08 -3.85
CA PHE A 60 9.73 5.73 -4.84
C PHE A 60 9.67 4.91 -6.14
N LEU A 61 10.81 4.42 -6.62
CA LEU A 61 10.88 3.66 -7.86
C LEU A 61 10.18 2.29 -7.74
N ILE A 62 10.33 1.60 -6.62
CA ILE A 62 9.60 0.36 -6.33
C ILE A 62 8.08 0.61 -6.36
N ALA A 63 7.61 1.73 -5.82
CA ALA A 63 6.18 2.09 -5.85
C ALA A 63 5.67 2.36 -7.27
N VAL A 64 6.47 3.02 -8.11
CA VAL A 64 6.12 3.27 -9.53
C VAL A 64 6.09 1.95 -10.31
N ILE A 65 7.09 1.08 -10.13
CA ILE A 65 7.13 -0.24 -10.77
C ILE A 65 5.93 -1.10 -10.35
N PHE A 66 5.58 -1.10 -9.05
CA PHE A 66 4.39 -1.79 -8.55
C PHE A 66 3.10 -1.24 -9.18
N LEU A 67 2.96 0.08 -9.27
CA LEU A 67 1.79 0.71 -9.88
C LEU A 67 1.64 0.34 -11.36
N ILE A 68 2.74 0.34 -12.12
CA ILE A 68 2.74 -0.06 -13.53
C ILE A 68 2.31 -1.53 -13.64
N PHE A 69 2.93 -2.43 -12.88
CA PHE A 69 2.56 -3.84 -12.94
C PHE A 69 1.10 -4.11 -12.55
N ASP A 70 0.55 -3.40 -11.57
CA ASP A 70 -0.85 -3.55 -11.16
C ASP A 70 -1.84 -3.15 -12.27
N VAL A 71 -1.55 -2.04 -12.96
CA VAL A 71 -2.32 -1.59 -14.13
C VAL A 71 -2.25 -2.62 -15.27
N GLU A 72 -1.06 -3.16 -15.54
CA GLU A 72 -0.85 -4.10 -16.65
C GLU A 72 -1.52 -5.46 -16.40
N ILE A 73 -1.52 -5.95 -15.16
CA ILE A 73 -2.29 -7.15 -14.77
C ILE A 73 -3.79 -6.91 -14.90
N THR A 74 -4.27 -5.73 -14.53
CA THR A 74 -5.68 -5.36 -14.70
C THR A 74 -6.11 -5.38 -16.17
N LEU A 75 -5.22 -4.97 -17.10
CA LEU A 75 -5.45 -5.04 -18.54
C LEU A 75 -5.41 -6.47 -19.09
N LEU A 76 -4.59 -7.36 -18.51
CA LEU A 76 -4.53 -8.78 -18.90
C LEU A 76 -5.78 -9.58 -18.51
N PHE A 77 -6.48 -9.20 -17.44
CA PHE A 77 -7.66 -9.92 -16.97
C PHE A 77 -8.82 -10.03 -17.99
N PRO A 78 -9.33 -8.94 -18.58
CA PRO A 78 -10.41 -9.00 -19.58
C PRO A 78 -9.98 -9.69 -20.88
N ILE A 79 -8.69 -9.60 -21.21
CA ILE A 79 -8.08 -10.32 -22.32
C ILE A 79 -8.30 -11.82 -22.06
N ILE A 80 -7.84 -12.39 -20.94
CA ILE A 80 -7.97 -13.83 -20.63
C ILE A 80 -9.42 -14.33 -20.70
N LEU A 81 -10.38 -13.53 -20.24
CA LEU A 81 -11.81 -13.87 -20.32
C LEU A 81 -12.32 -13.99 -21.77
N SER A 82 -11.71 -13.25 -22.71
CA SER A 82 -12.10 -13.18 -24.13
C SER A 82 -11.49 -14.30 -25.00
N ILE A 83 -10.70 -15.21 -24.43
CA ILE A 83 -10.08 -16.35 -25.14
C ILE A 83 -11.15 -17.26 -25.76
N LYS A 84 -12.30 -17.40 -25.10
CA LYS A 84 -13.34 -18.37 -25.50
C LYS A 84 -14.05 -18.01 -26.80
N THR A 85 -14.00 -16.76 -27.24
CA THR A 85 -14.83 -16.24 -28.35
C THR A 85 -14.01 -15.80 -29.56
N SER A 86 -12.68 -15.70 -29.44
CA SER A 86 -11.81 -15.09 -30.44
C SER A 86 -10.79 -16.07 -31.03
N ASN A 87 -10.08 -15.65 -32.08
CA ASN A 87 -9.02 -16.46 -32.69
C ASN A 87 -7.88 -16.71 -31.70
N ILE A 88 -7.74 -17.97 -31.27
CA ILE A 88 -6.73 -18.43 -30.31
C ILE A 88 -5.30 -18.03 -30.71
N THR A 89 -4.95 -18.14 -31.99
CA THR A 89 -3.60 -17.82 -32.48
C THR A 89 -3.26 -16.34 -32.38
N ALA A 90 -4.16 -15.45 -32.82
CA ALA A 90 -3.99 -14.00 -32.72
C ALA A 90 -3.88 -13.57 -31.25
N PHE A 91 -4.69 -14.20 -30.40
CA PHE A 91 -4.68 -13.95 -28.97
C PHE A 91 -3.35 -14.34 -28.30
N PHE A 92 -2.81 -15.51 -28.64
CA PHE A 92 -1.48 -15.93 -28.16
C PHE A 92 -0.37 -14.96 -28.57
N ILE A 93 -0.42 -14.43 -29.80
CA ILE A 93 0.57 -13.45 -30.28
C ILE A 93 0.48 -12.16 -29.44
N VAL A 94 -0.74 -11.64 -29.23
CA VAL A 94 -0.95 -10.42 -28.41
C VAL A 94 -0.45 -10.63 -26.98
N LEU A 95 -0.83 -11.72 -26.33
CA LEU A 95 -0.34 -12.06 -24.99
C LEU A 95 1.19 -12.12 -24.94
N LEU A 96 1.81 -12.78 -25.91
CA LEU A 96 3.26 -12.98 -25.93
C LEU A 96 3.99 -11.65 -26.16
N THR A 97 3.50 -10.80 -27.06
CA THR A 97 4.05 -9.45 -27.24
C THR A 97 3.94 -8.60 -25.97
N PHE A 98 2.81 -8.70 -25.27
CA PHE A 98 2.57 -7.95 -24.04
C PHE A 98 3.52 -8.37 -22.91
N ILE A 99 3.72 -9.68 -22.72
CA ILE A 99 4.66 -10.22 -21.73
C ILE A 99 6.11 -9.84 -22.06
N ILE A 100 6.51 -9.84 -23.34
CA ILE A 100 7.86 -9.42 -23.75
C ILE A 100 8.11 -7.96 -23.37
N ILE A 101 7.15 -7.06 -23.60
CA ILE A 101 7.28 -5.63 -23.26
C ILE A 101 7.47 -5.44 -21.76
N LEU A 102 6.68 -6.14 -20.93
CA LEU A 102 6.81 -6.11 -19.47
C LEU A 102 8.20 -6.57 -19.01
N LEU A 103 8.66 -7.71 -19.52
CA LEU A 103 9.98 -8.25 -19.17
C LEU A 103 11.11 -7.33 -19.62
N ALA A 104 11.02 -6.77 -20.83
CA ALA A 104 12.04 -5.88 -21.38
C ALA A 104 12.14 -4.56 -20.57
N GLY A 105 11.02 -3.94 -20.21
CA GLY A 105 11.00 -2.72 -19.40
C GLY A 105 11.59 -2.94 -18.01
N THR A 106 11.18 -4.02 -17.34
CA THR A 106 11.69 -4.35 -16.01
C THR A 106 13.17 -4.69 -16.01
N TYR A 107 13.62 -5.40 -17.05
CA TYR A 107 15.04 -5.73 -17.22
C TYR A 107 15.90 -4.50 -17.50
N HIS A 108 15.36 -3.53 -18.26
CA HIS A 108 16.03 -2.24 -18.47
C HIS A 108 16.22 -1.49 -17.15
N GLU A 109 15.15 -1.35 -16.35
CA GLU A 109 15.21 -0.69 -15.04
C GLU A 109 16.17 -1.41 -14.07
N TRP A 110 16.19 -2.75 -14.11
CA TRP A 110 17.14 -3.51 -13.30
C TRP A 110 18.60 -3.23 -13.69
N LYS A 111 18.91 -3.18 -15.00
CA LYS A 111 20.26 -2.81 -15.47
C LYS A 111 20.67 -1.40 -15.05
N GLN A 112 19.72 -0.50 -14.84
CA GLN A 112 19.98 0.85 -14.36
C GLN A 112 20.43 0.88 -12.87
N GLY A 113 20.43 -0.26 -12.18
CA GLY A 113 20.77 -0.38 -10.75
C GLY A 113 19.66 0.10 -9.83
N ALA A 114 18.48 0.31 -10.38
CA ALA A 114 17.36 0.96 -9.70
C ALA A 114 16.68 0.06 -8.65
N LEU A 115 16.88 -1.27 -8.79
CA LEU A 115 16.44 -2.29 -7.83
C LEU A 115 17.58 -2.85 -6.96
N ASP A 116 18.84 -2.46 -7.22
CA ASP A 116 19.96 -3.01 -6.46
C ASP A 116 19.98 -2.39 -5.05
N TRP A 117 19.95 -3.26 -4.03
CA TRP A 117 20.19 -2.87 -2.66
C TRP A 117 21.69 -2.84 -2.41
N THR A 118 22.20 -1.72 -1.89
CA THR A 118 23.54 -1.66 -1.32
C THR A 118 23.62 -2.59 -0.12
N ASN A 119 24.60 -3.50 -0.11
CA ASN A 119 25.09 -4.12 1.13
C ASN A 119 25.81 -3.09 2.01
#